data_AF-A0A090Q409-F1
#
_entry.id   AF-A0A090Q409-F1
#
_cell.length_a   1.000
_cell.length_b   1.000
_cell.length_c   1.000
_cell.angle_alpha   90.00
_cell.angle_beta   90.00
_cell.angle_gamma   90.00
#
_symmetry.space_group_name_H-M   'P 1'
#
loop_
_entity.id
_entity.type
_entity.pdbx_description
1 polymer ?
#
loop_
_entity_poly.entity_id
_entity_poly.type
_entity_poly.pdbx_seq_one_letter_code
_entity_poly.pdbx_strand_id
1 'polypeptide(L)'
;MLLIAFFVFDKAAYFILSGYAKIQEDNRLELLLNGELQHDIIVLGSSRGASNIDAFQLEKHLQKTTYNLSYRGSDVRFQELIFRKYLEHHSAPEKVLLVVDNPYAILKESTLGMRYDRLYPLAHYNEVNSILIEKNQHSWVSSFLYFLRVHPNQLVFNKEKQKSKFPLNARGSQLLPDRSTYLTI
;
A
#
# COMPACT_ATOMS: atom_id res chain seq x y z
N MET A 1 14.85 27.03 25.60
CA MET A 1 14.20 27.46 24.33
C MET A 1 14.52 26.53 23.16
N LEU A 2 15.78 26.20 22.88
CA LEU A 2 16.15 25.32 21.75
C LEU A 2 15.49 23.92 21.78
N LEU A 3 15.44 23.26 22.95
CA LEU A 3 14.79 21.95 23.10
C LEU A 3 13.29 21.97 22.80
N ILE A 4 12.61 23.05 23.19
CA ILE A 4 11.18 23.23 22.92
C ILE A 4 10.96 23.45 21.42
N ALA A 5 11.79 24.29 20.79
CA ALA A 5 11.73 24.50 19.34
C ALA A 5 11.98 23.20 18.57
N PHE A 6 12.96 22.41 18.98
CA PHE A 6 13.24 21.09 18.40
C PHE A 6 12.07 20.11 18.57
N PHE A 7 11.49 20.05 19.77
CA PHE A 7 10.31 19.21 20.02
C PHE A 7 9.12 19.63 19.14
N VAL A 8 8.85 20.92 19.03
CA VAL A 8 7.79 21.44 18.16
C VAL A 8 8.07 21.11 16.70
N PHE A 9 9.31 21.27 16.24
CA PHE A 9 9.72 20.91 14.89
C PHE A 9 9.50 19.42 14.59
N ASP A 10 9.90 18.54 15.51
CA ASP A 10 9.68 17.10 15.35
C ASP A 10 8.19 16.74 15.29
N LYS A 11 7.35 17.35 16.14
CA LYS A 11 5.89 17.12 16.10
C LYS A 11 5.24 17.73 14.85
N ALA A 12 5.75 18.84 14.32
CA ALA A 12 5.28 19.38 13.04
C ALA A 12 5.49 18.37 11.90
N ALA A 13 6.60 17.63 11.90
CA ALA A 13 6.84 16.58 10.92
C ALA A 13 5.81 15.45 10.98
N TYR A 14 5.32 15.09 12.17
CA TYR A 14 4.22 14.12 12.30
C TYR A 14 2.94 14.59 11.58
N PHE A 15 2.59 15.87 11.68
CA PHE A 15 1.44 16.42 10.96
C PHE A 15 1.63 16.41 9.45
N ILE A 16 2.85 16.64 8.95
CA ILE A 16 3.16 16.51 7.52
C ILE A 16 2.97 15.07 7.06
N LEU A 17 3.52 14.10 7.79
CA LEU A 17 3.41 12.67 7.44
C LEU A 17 1.96 12.19 7.43
N SER A 18 1.21 12.49 8.50
CA SER A 18 -0.20 12.09 8.62
C SER A 18 -1.11 12.81 7.62
N GLY A 19 -0.83 14.07 7.30
CA GLY A 19 -1.53 14.78 6.23
C GLY A 19 -1.28 14.17 4.85
N TYR A 20 -0.04 13.74 4.59
CA TYR A 20 0.34 13.12 3.31
C TYR A 20 -0.29 11.74 3.09
N ALA A 21 -0.51 10.97 4.17
CA ALA A 21 -1.25 9.69 4.11
C ALA A 21 -2.69 9.90 3.60
N LYS A 22 -3.40 10.88 4.19
CA LYS A 22 -4.82 11.17 3.89
C LYS A 22 -5.10 11.61 2.45
N ILE A 23 -4.11 12.13 1.74
CA ILE A 23 -4.26 12.57 0.35
C ILE A 23 -3.97 11.44 -0.65
N GLN A 24 -3.48 10.28 -0.21
CA GLN A 24 -3.29 9.13 -1.09
C GLN A 24 -4.64 8.62 -1.61
N GLU A 25 -4.70 8.31 -2.91
CA GLU A 25 -5.87 7.67 -3.51
C GLU A 25 -6.00 6.20 -3.07
N ASP A 26 -4.87 5.52 -2.94
CA ASP A 26 -4.79 4.11 -2.52
C ASP A 26 -4.59 4.05 -1.00
N ASN A 27 -5.68 3.96 -0.25
CA ASN A 27 -5.69 3.88 1.22
C ASN A 27 -5.71 2.43 1.74
N ARG A 28 -5.58 1.41 0.87
CA ARG A 28 -5.71 0.00 1.25
C ARG A 28 -4.74 -0.43 2.35
N LEU A 29 -3.50 0.06 2.31
CA LEU A 29 -2.54 -0.20 3.38
C LEU A 29 -2.93 0.48 4.69
N GLU A 30 -3.49 1.68 4.65
CA GLU A 30 -3.95 2.38 5.86
C GLU A 30 -5.12 1.61 6.50
N LEU A 31 -6.10 1.19 5.69
CA LEU A 31 -7.21 0.35 6.17
C LEU A 31 -6.69 -0.99 6.75
N LEU A 32 -5.65 -1.58 6.14
CA LEU A 32 -5.01 -2.79 6.65
C LEU A 32 -4.37 -2.56 8.03
N LEU A 33 -3.59 -1.50 8.20
CA LEU A 33 -2.89 -1.21 9.45
C LEU A 33 -3.85 -0.77 10.56
N ASN A 34 -5.02 -0.26 10.21
CA ASN A 34 -6.07 0.10 11.16
C ASN A 34 -6.99 -1.08 11.54
N GLY A 35 -6.82 -2.26 10.93
CA GLY A 35 -7.69 -3.42 11.20
C GLY A 35 -9.06 -3.35 10.52
N GLU A 36 -9.21 -2.53 9.47
CA GLU A 36 -10.50 -2.22 8.83
C GLU A 36 -10.77 -3.06 7.55
N LEU A 37 -9.99 -4.12 7.30
CA LEU A 37 -10.05 -4.95 6.07
C LEU A 37 -10.39 -6.43 6.31
N GLN A 38 -11.19 -6.78 7.33
CA GLN A 38 -11.60 -8.16 7.55
C GLN A 38 -12.51 -8.69 6.42
N HIS A 39 -12.03 -9.69 5.67
CA HIS A 39 -12.78 -10.36 4.60
C HIS A 39 -12.55 -11.88 4.61
N ASP A 40 -13.48 -12.64 4.06
CA ASP A 40 -13.41 -14.11 3.96
C ASP A 40 -12.33 -14.54 2.95
N ILE A 41 -12.16 -13.77 1.87
CA ILE A 41 -11.22 -14.06 0.79
C ILE A 41 -10.31 -12.85 0.55
N ILE A 42 -9.01 -13.09 0.58
CA ILE A 42 -8.00 -12.07 0.24
C ILE A 42 -7.28 -12.47 -1.05
N VAL A 43 -7.25 -11.55 -2.01
CA VAL A 43 -6.48 -11.70 -3.26
C VAL A 43 -5.15 -10.99 -3.11
N LEU A 44 -4.06 -11.71 -3.41
CA LEU A 44 -2.69 -11.19 -3.43
C LEU A 44 -2.10 -11.35 -4.83
N GLY A 45 -1.22 -10.44 -5.20
CA GLY A 45 -0.56 -10.48 -6.51
C GLY A 45 0.08 -9.17 -6.91
N SER A 46 0.63 -9.18 -8.13
CA SER A 46 1.29 -8.03 -8.75
C SER A 46 0.30 -7.27 -9.66
N SER A 47 0.68 -7.00 -10.91
CA SER A 47 -0.18 -6.33 -11.87
C SER A 47 -1.38 -7.17 -12.30
N ARG A 48 -1.24 -8.48 -12.59
CA ARG A 48 -2.43 -9.24 -13.04
C ARG A 48 -3.35 -9.58 -11.88
N GLY A 49 -2.82 -9.77 -10.68
CA GLY A 49 -3.65 -9.83 -9.47
C GLY A 49 -4.52 -8.57 -9.31
N ALA A 50 -3.93 -7.39 -9.51
CA ALA A 50 -4.67 -6.12 -9.38
C ALA A 50 -5.67 -5.89 -10.53
N SER A 51 -5.33 -6.29 -11.76
CA SER A 51 -6.07 -5.89 -12.96
C SER A 51 -6.94 -6.97 -13.59
N ASN A 52 -6.69 -8.25 -13.33
CA ASN A 52 -7.41 -9.36 -13.93
C ASN A 52 -8.35 -10.06 -12.95
N ILE A 53 -8.21 -9.82 -11.64
CA ILE A 53 -9.11 -10.37 -10.63
C ILE A 53 -10.04 -9.28 -10.13
N ASP A 54 -11.33 -9.43 -10.44
CA ASP A 54 -12.38 -8.60 -9.87
C ASP A 54 -12.92 -9.23 -8.58
N ALA A 55 -12.51 -8.68 -7.43
CA ALA A 55 -12.99 -9.12 -6.14
C ALA A 55 -14.52 -8.94 -5.97
N PHE A 56 -15.12 -7.94 -6.63
CA PHE A 56 -16.57 -7.76 -6.59
C PHE A 56 -17.31 -8.91 -7.29
N GLN A 57 -16.79 -9.34 -8.44
CA GLN A 57 -17.31 -10.49 -9.15
C GLN A 57 -17.18 -11.77 -8.31
N LEU A 58 -16.01 -12.01 -7.70
CA LEU A 58 -15.79 -13.17 -6.84
C LEU A 58 -16.78 -13.19 -5.66
N GLU A 59 -16.95 -12.05 -4.98
CA GLU A 59 -17.88 -11.93 -3.85
C GLU A 59 -19.31 -12.30 -4.25
N LYS A 60 -19.78 -11.80 -5.40
CA LYS A 60 -21.12 -12.11 -5.92
C LYS A 60 -21.30 -13.60 -6.24
N HIS A 61 -20.28 -14.27 -6.79
CA HIS A 61 -20.41 -15.67 -7.20
C HIS A 61 -20.23 -16.64 -6.03
N LEU A 62 -19.33 -16.32 -5.10
CA LEU A 62 -18.99 -17.18 -3.98
C LEU A 62 -19.84 -16.89 -2.73
N GLN A 63 -20.57 -15.78 -2.71
CA GLN A 63 -21.33 -15.30 -1.54
C GLN A 63 -20.42 -15.17 -0.29
N LYS A 64 -19.21 -14.66 -0.52
CA LYS A 64 -18.13 -14.53 0.46
C LYS A 64 -17.45 -13.17 0.29
N THR A 65 -17.27 -12.44 1.39
CA THR A 65 -16.64 -11.12 1.34
C THR A 65 -15.24 -11.24 0.77
N THR A 66 -14.92 -10.46 -0.27
CA THR A 66 -13.66 -10.60 -1.00
C THR A 66 -12.97 -9.26 -1.18
N TYR A 67 -11.67 -9.19 -0.89
CA TYR A 67 -10.88 -7.97 -1.07
C TYR A 67 -9.59 -8.22 -1.84
N ASN A 68 -9.25 -7.31 -2.74
CA ASN A 68 -8.04 -7.37 -3.54
C ASN A 68 -6.93 -6.48 -2.98
N LEU A 69 -5.93 -7.13 -2.39
CA LEU A 69 -4.70 -6.53 -1.86
C LEU A 69 -3.52 -6.66 -2.84
N SER A 70 -3.78 -6.89 -4.12
CA SER A 70 -2.73 -6.91 -5.14
C SER A 70 -2.24 -5.51 -5.47
N TYR A 71 -0.94 -5.37 -5.73
CA TYR A 71 -0.32 -4.10 -6.07
C TYR A 71 0.43 -4.19 -7.40
N ARG A 72 0.10 -3.31 -8.37
CA ARG A 72 0.84 -3.24 -9.63
C ARG A 72 2.32 -2.96 -9.38
N GLY A 73 3.23 -3.65 -10.07
CA GLY A 73 4.67 -3.49 -9.88
C GLY A 73 5.23 -4.04 -8.56
N SER A 74 4.44 -4.77 -7.77
CA SER A 74 4.94 -5.45 -6.57
C SER A 74 5.56 -6.80 -6.90
N ASP A 75 6.58 -7.17 -6.14
CA ASP A 75 7.12 -8.54 -6.12
C ASP A 75 6.48 -9.40 -5.02
N VAL A 76 6.87 -10.68 -4.98
CA VAL A 76 6.37 -11.63 -3.97
C VAL A 76 6.74 -11.23 -2.53
N ARG A 77 7.86 -10.51 -2.33
CA ARG A 77 8.31 -10.08 -1.00
C ARG A 77 7.40 -9.00 -0.43
N PHE A 78 6.95 -8.08 -1.27
CA PHE A 78 5.96 -7.10 -0.85
C PHE A 78 4.61 -7.77 -0.58
N GLN A 79 4.18 -8.73 -1.39
CA GLN A 79 2.94 -9.48 -1.15
C GLN A 79 3.00 -10.25 0.18
N GLU A 80 4.12 -10.88 0.48
CA GLU A 80 4.36 -11.54 1.77
C GLU A 80 4.29 -10.53 2.93
N LEU A 81 4.95 -9.38 2.79
CA LEU A 81 4.90 -8.31 3.79
C LEU A 81 3.45 -7.90 4.08
N ILE A 82 2.66 -7.64 3.04
CA ILE A 82 1.25 -7.25 3.18
C ILE A 82 0.43 -8.36 3.86
N PHE A 83 0.63 -9.61 3.48
CA PHE A 83 -0.11 -10.71 4.09
C PHE A 83 0.28 -10.94 5.54
N ARG A 84 1.56 -10.81 5.90
CA ARG A 84 2.00 -10.85 7.31
C ARG A 84 1.32 -9.75 8.12
N LYS A 85 1.30 -8.52 7.61
CA LYS A 85 0.59 -7.41 8.27
C LYS A 85 -0.91 -7.63 8.34
N TYR A 86 -1.52 -8.24 7.33
CA TYR A 86 -2.92 -8.62 7.40
C TYR A 86 -3.17 -9.54 8.61
N LEU A 87 -2.36 -10.59 8.78
CA LEU A 87 -2.49 -11.55 9.88
C LEU A 87 -2.14 -10.98 11.27
N GLU A 88 -1.38 -9.88 11.34
CA GLU A 88 -1.11 -9.17 12.59
C GLU A 88 -2.31 -8.33 13.07
N HIS A 89 -3.12 -7.82 12.12
CA HIS A 89 -4.22 -6.88 12.39
C HIS A 89 -5.62 -7.50 12.27
N HIS A 90 -5.73 -8.71 11.71
CA HIS A 90 -7.00 -9.36 11.39
C HIS A 90 -6.97 -10.85 11.71
N SER A 91 -8.16 -11.45 11.81
CA SER A 91 -8.27 -12.91 11.81
C SER A 91 -7.94 -13.48 10.43
N ALA A 92 -7.34 -14.67 10.41
CA ALA A 92 -6.98 -15.33 9.16
C ALA A 92 -8.20 -15.46 8.23
N PRO A 93 -8.05 -15.15 6.93
CA PRO A 93 -9.15 -15.29 5.99
C PRO A 93 -9.44 -16.77 5.74
N GLU A 94 -10.66 -17.09 5.32
CA GLU A 94 -11.03 -18.46 4.95
C GLU A 94 -10.19 -18.96 3.77
N LYS A 95 -9.94 -18.09 2.79
CA LYS A 95 -9.13 -18.40 1.61
C LYS A 95 -8.21 -17.25 1.22
N VAL A 96 -7.05 -17.61 0.69
CA VAL A 96 -6.12 -16.67 0.05
C VAL A 96 -5.96 -17.07 -1.41
N LEU A 97 -6.24 -16.14 -2.32
CA LEU A 97 -5.98 -16.31 -3.74
C LEU A 97 -4.67 -15.59 -4.09
N LEU A 98 -3.59 -16.35 -4.23
CA LEU A 98 -2.30 -15.82 -4.66
C LEU A 98 -2.17 -15.92 -6.18
N VAL A 99 -2.13 -14.78 -6.86
CA VAL A 99 -1.91 -14.69 -8.30
C VAL A 99 -0.42 -14.67 -8.59
N VAL A 100 0.10 -15.81 -9.05
CA VAL A 100 1.49 -15.97 -9.44
C VAL A 100 1.62 -15.76 -10.94
N ASP A 101 2.24 -14.64 -11.31
CA ASP A 101 2.43 -14.27 -12.72
C ASP A 101 3.87 -14.49 -13.17
N ASN A 102 4.06 -15.39 -14.16
CA ASN A 102 5.33 -15.61 -14.88
C ASN A 102 6.47 -16.13 -13.95
N PRO A 103 7.41 -16.98 -14.42
CA PRO A 103 8.65 -17.28 -13.66
C PRO A 103 9.36 -16.06 -13.06
N TYR A 104 9.17 -14.86 -13.61
CA TYR A 104 9.68 -13.58 -13.09
C TYR A 104 9.06 -13.07 -11.79
N ALA A 105 7.96 -13.66 -11.29
CA ALA A 105 7.53 -13.42 -9.90
C ALA A 105 8.50 -14.02 -8.88
N ILE A 106 9.29 -15.01 -9.30
CA ILE A 106 10.29 -15.73 -8.49
C ILE A 106 11.72 -15.30 -8.89
N LEU A 107 11.96 -15.03 -10.17
CA LEU A 107 13.24 -14.50 -10.65
C LEU A 107 13.35 -13.00 -10.39
N LYS A 108 14.58 -12.51 -10.20
CA LYS A 108 14.84 -11.10 -9.92
C LYS A 108 14.57 -10.25 -11.17
N GLU A 109 13.37 -9.70 -11.26
CA GLU A 109 12.94 -8.80 -12.33
C GLU A 109 13.22 -7.33 -11.97
N SER A 110 13.68 -6.52 -12.92
CA SER A 110 13.99 -5.10 -12.67
C SER A 110 12.74 -4.21 -12.53
N THR A 111 11.59 -4.68 -13.02
CA THR A 111 10.33 -3.92 -13.06
C THR A 111 9.40 -4.21 -11.88
N LEU A 112 9.69 -5.24 -11.08
CA LEU A 112 8.94 -5.60 -9.88
C LEU A 112 9.79 -5.36 -8.63
N GLY A 113 9.18 -4.84 -7.57
CA GLY A 113 9.92 -4.62 -6.35
C GLY A 113 9.07 -4.31 -5.14
N MET A 114 9.76 -4.02 -4.05
CA MET A 114 9.16 -3.50 -2.83
C MET A 114 8.52 -2.14 -3.12
N ARG A 115 7.25 -1.97 -2.78
CA ARG A 115 6.49 -0.73 -3.03
C ARG A 115 6.75 0.30 -1.95
N TYR A 116 7.99 0.80 -1.86
CA TYR A 116 8.36 1.85 -0.91
C TYR A 116 7.55 3.13 -1.11
N ASP A 117 7.13 3.42 -2.34
CA ASP A 117 6.23 4.51 -2.67
C ASP A 117 4.87 4.41 -1.96
N ARG A 118 4.45 3.19 -1.56
CA ARG A 118 3.26 2.95 -0.74
C ARG A 118 3.56 2.94 0.77
N LEU A 119 4.79 2.65 1.17
CA LEU A 119 5.20 2.62 2.59
C LEU A 119 5.55 4.02 3.13
N TYR A 120 6.29 4.84 2.38
CA TYR A 120 6.68 6.19 2.81
C TYR A 120 5.51 7.09 3.24
N PRO A 121 4.35 7.12 2.53
CA PRO A 121 3.17 7.86 2.99
C PRO A 121 2.70 7.49 4.39
N LEU A 122 2.94 6.24 4.80
CA LEU A 122 2.49 5.67 6.06
C LEU A 122 3.59 5.62 7.12
N ALA A 123 4.73 6.27 6.90
CA ALA A 123 5.85 6.25 7.85
C ALA A 123 5.55 6.89 9.22
N HIS A 124 4.41 7.58 9.37
CA HIS A 124 3.93 8.01 10.69
C HIS A 124 3.54 6.82 11.58
N TYR A 125 3.10 5.70 11.00
CA TYR A 125 2.93 4.44 11.72
C TYR A 125 4.30 3.88 12.12
N ASN A 126 4.46 3.58 13.42
CA ASN A 126 5.73 3.07 13.93
C ASN A 126 6.11 1.72 13.29
N GLU A 127 5.14 0.84 13.06
CA GLU A 127 5.38 -0.45 12.40
C GLU A 127 5.90 -0.29 10.96
N VAL A 128 5.38 0.69 10.21
CA VAL A 128 5.83 0.98 8.85
C VAL A 128 7.24 1.57 8.89
N ASN A 129 7.52 2.45 9.85
CA ASN A 129 8.85 2.97 10.05
C ASN A 129 9.86 1.87 10.39
N SER A 130 9.49 0.89 11.23
CA SER A 130 10.33 -0.27 11.55
C SER A 130 10.66 -1.10 10.31
N ILE A 131 9.67 -1.33 9.42
CA ILE A 131 9.90 -1.99 8.13
C ILE A 131 10.89 -1.17 7.27
N LEU A 132 10.72 0.14 7.20
CA LEU A 132 11.62 1.02 6.44
C LEU A 132 13.05 1.02 7.04
N ILE A 133 13.21 0.94 8.35
CA ILE A 133 14.52 0.78 9.00
C ILE A 133 15.15 -0.56 8.64
N GLU A 134 14.41 -1.66 8.77
CA GLU A 134 14.89 -3.02 8.45
C GLU A 134 15.36 -3.12 6.98
N LYS A 135 14.67 -2.41 6.07
CA LYS A 135 15.04 -2.35 4.64
C LYS A 135 16.06 -1.26 4.31
N ASN A 136 16.73 -0.67 5.30
CA ASN A 136 17.73 0.39 5.15
C ASN A 136 17.21 1.63 4.39
N GLN A 137 15.89 1.88 4.44
CA GLN A 137 15.25 3.06 3.84
C GLN A 137 15.19 4.23 4.82
N HIS A 138 15.16 3.94 6.13
CA HIS A 138 15.27 4.93 7.21
C HIS A 138 16.40 4.56 8.17
N SER A 139 16.92 5.57 8.87
CA SER A 139 17.89 5.37 9.96
C SER A 139 17.16 4.88 11.22
N TRP A 140 17.81 4.04 12.03
CA TRP A 140 17.26 3.56 13.30
C TRP A 140 16.81 4.70 14.25
N VAL A 141 17.46 5.87 14.16
CA VAL A 141 17.13 7.07 14.93
C VAL A 141 15.73 7.60 14.61
N SER A 142 15.20 7.31 13.42
CA SER A 142 13.84 7.71 13.03
C SER A 142 12.76 7.06 13.89
N SER A 143 13.08 5.99 14.63
CA SER A 143 12.20 5.42 15.66
C SER A 143 11.78 6.47 16.69
N PHE A 144 12.66 7.43 17.00
CA PHE A 144 12.45 8.47 18.01
C PHE A 144 12.04 9.82 17.42
N LEU A 145 12.46 10.11 16.18
CA LEU A 145 12.32 11.42 15.54
C LEU A 145 11.51 11.30 14.25
N TYR A 146 10.35 11.98 14.20
CA TYR A 146 9.45 12.00 13.05
C TYR A 146 10.03 12.75 11.85
N PHE A 147 10.80 13.82 12.06
CA PHE A 147 11.38 14.55 10.93
C PHE A 147 12.33 13.69 10.09
N LEU A 148 12.98 12.69 10.70
CA LEU A 148 13.83 11.72 10.00
C LEU A 148 13.03 10.70 9.18
N ARG A 149 11.71 10.67 9.30
CA ARG A 149 10.82 9.81 8.51
C ARG A 149 10.25 10.51 7.29
N VAL A 150 10.42 11.84 7.18
CA VAL A 150 9.86 12.64 6.09
C VAL A 150 10.67 12.38 4.82
N HIS A 151 9.99 11.84 3.81
CA HIS A 151 10.58 11.66 2.49
C HIS A 151 10.52 12.98 1.70
N PRO A 152 11.55 13.36 0.91
CA PRO A 152 11.57 14.63 0.16
C PRO A 152 10.31 14.89 -0.68
N ASN A 153 9.76 13.84 -1.30
CA ASN A 153 8.53 13.91 -2.09
C ASN A 153 7.28 14.35 -1.31
N GLN A 154 7.30 14.34 0.03
CA GLN A 154 6.20 14.73 0.90
C GLN A 154 6.23 16.22 1.26
N LEU A 155 7.35 16.90 1.02
CA LEU A 155 7.49 18.36 1.21
C LEU A 155 6.90 19.17 0.04
N VAL A 156 6.42 18.49 -1.00
CA VAL A 156 5.79 19.13 -2.16
C VAL A 156 4.30 19.32 -1.86
N PHE A 157 3.94 20.54 -1.45
CA PHE A 157 2.58 20.91 -1.03
C PHE A 157 1.55 21.00 -2.18
N ASN A 158 1.99 21.03 -3.45
CA ASN A 158 1.13 21.16 -4.63
C ASN A 158 0.91 19.83 -5.38
N LYS A 159 0.73 18.72 -4.65
CA LYS A 159 0.29 17.48 -5.28
C LYS A 159 -1.23 17.44 -5.31
N GLU A 160 -1.81 17.82 -6.44
CA GLU A 160 -3.16 17.37 -6.77
C GLU A 160 -3.24 15.84 -6.61
N LYS A 161 -4.40 15.32 -6.20
CA LYS A 161 -4.63 13.87 -6.18
C LYS A 161 -4.36 13.35 -7.60
N GLN A 162 -3.18 12.76 -7.81
CA GLN A 162 -2.83 12.17 -9.10
C GLN A 162 -3.80 11.02 -9.31
N LYS A 163 -4.86 11.27 -10.11
CA LYS A 163 -5.83 10.25 -10.46
C LYS A 163 -5.09 9.12 -11.17
N SER A 164 -5.13 7.95 -10.57
CA SER A 164 -4.60 6.74 -11.20
C SER A 164 -5.27 6.54 -12.56
N LYS A 165 -4.49 6.16 -13.57
CA LYS A 165 -5.02 5.67 -14.85
C LYS A 165 -5.91 4.43 -14.68
N PHE A 166 -5.75 3.74 -13.53
CA PHE A 166 -6.49 2.55 -13.15
C PHE A 166 -7.11 2.81 -11.76
N PRO A 167 -8.35 3.33 -11.70
CA PRO A 167 -8.99 3.66 -10.43
C PRO A 167 -9.21 2.39 -9.60
N LEU A 168 -9.11 2.53 -8.27
CA LEU A 168 -9.47 1.48 -7.33
C LEU A 168 -10.98 1.40 -7.19
N ASN A 169 -11.54 0.18 -7.27
CA ASN A 169 -12.91 -0.06 -6.87
C ASN A 169 -13.02 -0.27 -5.34
N ALA A 170 -14.25 -0.33 -4.82
CA ALA A 170 -14.53 -0.51 -3.39
C ALA A 170 -13.97 -1.82 -2.80
N ARG A 171 -13.65 -2.82 -3.63
CA ARG A 171 -13.04 -4.11 -3.24
C ARG A 171 -11.54 -4.18 -3.58
N GLY A 172 -10.89 -3.02 -3.76
CA GLY A 172 -9.44 -2.91 -3.93
C GLY A 172 -8.90 -3.36 -5.30
N SER A 173 -9.76 -3.70 -6.26
CA SER A 173 -9.34 -4.13 -7.60
C SER A 173 -9.07 -2.91 -8.50
N GLN A 174 -8.05 -3.00 -9.35
CA GLN A 174 -7.63 -1.97 -10.32
C GLN A 174 -7.77 -2.52 -11.74
N LEU A 175 -9.02 -2.75 -12.15
CA LEU A 175 -9.34 -3.37 -13.43
C LEU A 175 -8.84 -2.52 -14.60
N LEU A 176 -8.46 -3.20 -15.69
CA LEU A 176 -8.18 -2.50 -16.94
C LEU A 176 -9.47 -1.83 -17.44
N PRO A 177 -9.42 -0.59 -17.97
CA PRO A 177 -10.56 0.00 -18.62
C PRO A 177 -11.01 -0.87 -19.79
N ASP A 178 -12.31 -0.92 -20.06
CA ASP A 178 -12.85 -1.65 -21.20
C ASP A 178 -12.16 -1.19 -22.51
N ARG A 179 -11.87 -2.14 -23.41
CA ARG A 179 -11.20 -1.87 -24.70
C ARG A 179 -12.00 -0.90 -25.57
N SER A 180 -13.33 -0.81 -25.37
CA SER A 180 -14.20 0.16 -26.05
C SER A 180 -13.76 1.61 -25.83
N THR A 181 -13.12 1.92 -24.70
CA THR A 181 -12.61 3.26 -24.37
C THR A 181 -11.36 3.67 -25.16
N TYR A 182 -10.68 2.72 -25.82
CA TYR A 182 -9.44 2.94 -26.57
C TYR A 182 -9.63 2.97 -28.09
N LEU A 183 -10.83 2.65 -28.58
CA LEU A 183 -11.16 2.61 -30.02
C LEU A 183 -11.79 3.91 -30.53
N THR A 184 -11.93 4.91 -29.66
CA THR A 184 -12.33 6.27 -30.04
C THR A 184 -11.07 7.13 -30.26
N ILE A 185 -10.29 6.80 -31.30
CA ILE A 185 -9.26 7.67 -31.87
C ILE A 185 -9.52 7.77 -33.36
#